data_AF-A0A8X7P9M1-F1
#
_entry.id   AF-A0A8X7P9M1-F1
#
_cell.length_a   1.000
_cell.length_b   1.000
_cell.length_c   1.000
_cell.angle_alpha   90.00
_cell.angle_beta   90.00
_cell.angle_gamma   90.00
#
_symmetry.space_group_name_H-M   'P 1'
#
loop_
_entity.id
_entity.type
_entity.pdbx_description
1 polymer ?
#
loop_
_entity_poly.entity_id
_entity_poly.type
_entity_poly.pdbx_seq_one_letter_code
_entity_poly.pdbx_strand_id
1 'polypeptide(L)'
;MYFLGHFQVLVFLYAQLLFSAESRKTQLFDTKSSADDGAEHENYGDKVDARDIPLLYLETEIQNAPVGSPQRQEAQKNLLEEINHRKQIDQNIVEILRLSLKQTDVVDLLTSTRTTGQPVVDDWDCYKTLVKSFKNQCGAKMEYDMKYAGALANICNMGVDVKQSVAAIEEACAH
;
A
#
# COMPACT_ATOMS: atom_id res chain seq x y z
N MET A 1 -34.86 6.65 -25.92
CA MET A 1 -34.63 6.97 -24.50
C MET A 1 -33.16 6.85 -24.06
N TYR A 2 -32.17 6.98 -24.96
CA TYR A 2 -30.73 6.97 -24.61
C TYR A 2 -30.07 8.36 -24.59
N PHE A 3 -30.76 9.39 -25.11
CA PHE A 3 -30.20 10.74 -25.27
C PHE A 3 -30.13 11.55 -23.95
N LEU A 4 -31.08 11.36 -23.03
CA LEU A 4 -31.09 12.10 -21.76
C LEU A 4 -29.99 11.65 -20.79
N GLY A 5 -29.69 10.35 -20.73
CA GLY A 5 -28.65 9.82 -19.82
C GLY A 5 -27.25 10.28 -20.20
N HIS A 6 -26.96 10.36 -21.51
CA HIS A 6 -25.64 10.80 -22.00
C HIS A 6 -25.40 12.29 -21.74
N PHE A 7 -26.45 13.12 -21.82
CA PHE A 7 -26.37 14.54 -21.52
C PHE A 7 -26.11 14.78 -20.03
N GLN A 8 -26.77 14.00 -19.17
CA GLN A 8 -26.62 14.11 -17.72
C GLN A 8 -25.20 13.69 -17.27
N VAL A 9 -24.64 12.62 -17.83
CA VAL A 9 -23.25 12.20 -17.58
C VAL A 9 -22.26 13.26 -18.07
N LEU A 10 -22.48 13.84 -19.25
CA LEU A 10 -21.63 14.92 -19.76
C LEU A 10 -21.66 16.15 -18.86
N VAL A 11 -22.83 16.54 -18.35
CA VAL A 11 -22.97 17.67 -17.40
C VAL A 11 -22.24 17.38 -16.10
N PHE A 12 -22.32 16.16 -15.56
CA PHE A 12 -21.58 15.77 -14.35
C PHE A 12 -20.07 15.77 -14.56
N LEU A 13 -19.59 15.23 -15.68
CA LEU A 13 -18.16 15.26 -16.02
C LEU A 13 -17.65 16.69 -16.25
N TYR A 14 -18.42 17.53 -16.92
CA TYR A 14 -18.08 18.95 -17.11
C TYR A 14 -18.07 19.69 -15.77
N ALA A 15 -19.02 19.42 -14.88
CA ALA A 15 -19.06 19.99 -13.55
C ALA A 15 -17.87 19.54 -12.69
N GLN A 16 -17.47 18.26 -12.76
CA GLN A 16 -16.27 17.75 -12.08
C GLN A 16 -14.98 18.36 -12.64
N LEU A 17 -14.89 18.54 -13.95
CA LEU A 17 -13.75 19.22 -14.61
C LEU A 17 -13.68 20.69 -14.22
N LEU A 18 -14.81 21.40 -14.20
CA LEU A 18 -14.89 22.79 -13.73
C LEU A 18 -14.50 22.91 -12.25
N PHE A 19 -15.02 22.03 -11.39
CA PHE A 19 -14.67 22.02 -9.97
C PHE A 19 -13.18 21.70 -9.73
N SER A 20 -12.60 20.81 -10.53
CA SER A 20 -11.17 20.51 -10.53
C SER A 20 -10.31 21.68 -11.03
N ALA A 21 -10.78 22.43 -12.04
CA ALA A 21 -10.09 23.61 -12.56
C ALA A 21 -10.13 24.79 -11.57
N GLU A 22 -11.28 25.02 -10.92
CA GLU A 22 -11.45 26.08 -9.93
C GLU A 22 -10.61 25.81 -8.67
N SER A 23 -10.57 24.55 -8.21
CA SER A 23 -9.74 24.14 -7.06
C SER A 23 -8.24 24.37 -7.29
N ARG A 24 -7.75 24.13 -8.52
CA ARG A 24 -6.35 24.40 -8.89
C ARG A 24 -6.00 25.89 -8.86
N LYS A 25 -6.93 26.78 -9.22
CA LYS A 25 -6.69 28.23 -9.12
C LYS A 25 -6.56 28.68 -7.66
N THR A 26 -7.38 28.13 -6.77
CA THR A 26 -7.35 28.52 -5.34
C THR A 26 -6.11 28.01 -4.61
N GLN A 27 -5.57 26.85 -4.99
CA GLN A 27 -4.37 26.27 -4.38
C GLN A 27 -3.05 26.87 -4.91
N LEU A 28 -3.04 27.49 -6.09
CA LEU A 28 -1.82 28.02 -6.73
C LEU A 28 -1.62 29.53 -6.50
N PHE A 29 -2.61 30.24 -5.93
CA PHE A 29 -2.58 31.70 -5.80
C PHE A 29 -1.79 32.26 -4.60
N ASP A 30 -1.15 31.40 -3.80
CA ASP A 30 -0.17 31.82 -2.78
C ASP A 30 1.29 31.81 -3.27
N THR A 31 1.53 31.37 -4.51
CA THR A 31 2.83 31.60 -5.18
C THR A 31 2.75 32.86 -6.03
N LYS A 32 3.37 33.93 -5.51
CA LYS A 32 3.72 35.14 -6.25
C LYS A 32 4.33 34.74 -7.61
N SER A 33 3.80 35.30 -8.70
CA SER A 33 4.21 34.96 -10.07
C SER A 33 5.72 35.06 -10.26
N SER A 34 6.39 33.92 -10.43
CA SER A 34 7.65 33.83 -11.17
C SER A 34 7.31 33.42 -12.60
N ALA A 35 7.97 34.09 -13.53
CA ALA A 35 7.70 34.04 -14.96
C ALA A 35 7.80 32.63 -15.56
N ASP A 36 7.09 32.47 -16.67
CA ASP A 36 7.16 31.38 -17.63
C ASP A 36 8.60 31.16 -18.10
N ASP A 37 9.29 30.20 -17.47
CA ASP A 37 10.53 29.63 -17.99
C ASP A 37 10.21 28.22 -18.49
N GLY A 38 10.39 28.04 -19.80
CA GLY A 38 10.14 26.77 -20.49
C GLY A 38 10.84 25.62 -19.81
N ALA A 39 10.06 24.67 -19.30
CA ALA A 39 10.57 23.50 -18.61
C ALA A 39 11.28 22.57 -19.61
N GLU A 40 12.60 22.73 -19.72
CA GLU A 40 13.48 21.65 -20.14
C GLU A 40 13.25 20.47 -19.20
N HIS A 41 13.01 19.29 -19.77
CA HIS A 41 12.76 18.07 -19.02
C HIS A 41 14.07 17.59 -18.40
N GLU A 42 14.43 18.19 -17.25
CA GLU A 42 15.53 17.72 -16.42
C GLU A 42 15.34 16.23 -16.13
N ASN A 43 16.46 15.50 -16.18
CA ASN A 43 16.51 14.07 -15.87
C ASN A 43 16.08 13.88 -14.42
N TYR A 44 14.79 13.62 -14.20
CA TYR A 44 14.21 13.29 -12.92
C TYR A 44 15.05 12.17 -12.31
N GLY A 45 15.70 12.47 -11.18
CA GLY A 45 16.68 11.61 -10.52
C GLY A 45 16.21 10.17 -10.32
N ASP A 46 17.15 9.30 -9.95
CA ASP A 46 16.92 7.87 -9.85
C ASP A 46 15.66 7.56 -9.04
N LYS A 47 14.71 6.82 -9.66
CA LYS A 47 13.39 6.61 -9.08
C LYS A 47 13.46 5.51 -8.03
N VAL A 48 12.95 5.81 -6.84
CA VAL A 48 12.94 4.89 -5.70
C VAL A 48 11.50 4.50 -5.35
N ASP A 49 11.29 3.22 -5.01
CA ASP A 49 9.99 2.77 -4.45
C ASP A 49 9.81 3.37 -3.05
N ALA A 50 8.65 3.98 -2.81
CA ALA A 50 8.35 4.60 -1.53
C ALA A 50 8.47 3.64 -0.33
N ARG A 51 8.23 2.33 -0.54
CA ARG A 51 8.34 1.29 0.48
C ARG A 51 9.79 0.98 0.88
N ASP A 52 10.75 1.31 0.02
CA ASP A 52 12.18 1.06 0.25
C ASP A 52 12.90 2.27 0.85
N ILE A 53 12.25 3.44 0.89
CA ILE A 53 12.80 4.64 1.52
C ILE A 53 13.31 4.39 2.95
N PRO A 54 12.58 3.69 3.85
CA PRO A 54 13.10 3.42 5.20
C PRO A 54 14.39 2.61 5.22
N LEU A 55 14.54 1.63 4.33
CA LEU A 55 15.78 0.84 4.22
C LEU A 55 16.93 1.69 3.71
N LEU A 56 16.70 2.45 2.64
CA LEU A 56 17.71 3.33 2.05
C LEU A 56 18.16 4.43 3.03
N TYR A 57 17.24 4.93 3.85
CA TYR A 57 17.55 5.86 4.92
C TYR A 57 18.55 5.25 5.92
N LEU A 58 18.27 4.03 6.42
CA LEU A 58 19.16 3.33 7.35
C LEU A 58 20.52 2.99 6.72
N GLU A 59 20.54 2.57 5.45
CA GLU A 59 21.79 2.33 4.71
C GLU A 59 22.63 3.62 4.60
N THR A 60 21.99 4.74 4.30
CA THR A 60 22.63 6.06 4.23
C THR A 60 23.18 6.48 5.60
N GLU A 61 22.43 6.26 6.68
CA GLU A 61 22.90 6.52 8.05
C GLU A 61 24.14 5.69 8.40
N ILE A 62 24.17 4.40 8.04
CA ILE A 62 25.33 3.52 8.27
C ILE A 62 26.56 3.99 7.50
N GLN A 63 26.38 4.43 6.25
CA GLN A 63 27.46 4.92 5.39
C GLN A 63 28.06 6.22 5.93
N ASN A 64 27.21 7.13 6.41
CA ASN A 64 27.62 8.44 6.91
C ASN A 64 28.18 8.39 8.35
N ALA A 65 27.83 7.38 9.14
CA ALA A 65 28.29 7.25 10.52
C ALA A 65 29.75 6.73 10.60
N PRO A 66 30.59 7.29 11.52
CA PRO A 66 31.94 6.83 11.73
C PRO A 66 32.00 5.33 12.06
N VAL A 67 32.99 4.63 11.51
CA VAL A 67 33.20 3.20 11.75
C VAL A 67 33.34 2.93 13.24
N GLY A 68 32.57 1.98 13.76
CA GLY A 68 32.59 1.59 15.17
C GLY A 68 31.81 2.53 16.11
N SER A 69 31.21 3.61 15.62
CA SER A 69 30.38 4.49 16.45
C SER A 69 29.11 3.79 16.95
N PRO A 70 28.59 4.15 18.13
CA PRO A 70 27.31 3.65 18.62
C PRO A 70 26.16 3.92 17.64
N GLN A 71 26.15 5.07 16.98
CA GLN A 71 25.16 5.42 15.96
C GLN A 71 25.18 4.42 14.79
N ARG A 72 26.37 4.07 14.29
CA ARG A 72 26.49 3.09 13.20
C ARG A 72 26.00 1.71 13.62
N GLN A 73 26.32 1.29 14.85
CA GLN A 73 25.88 0.00 15.38
C GLN A 73 24.35 -0.05 15.53
N GLU A 74 23.74 1.02 16.02
CA GLU A 74 22.28 1.11 16.15
C GLU A 74 21.59 1.11 14.79
N ALA A 75 22.08 1.88 13.81
CA ALA A 75 21.53 1.87 12.46
C ALA A 75 21.65 0.50 11.78
N GLN A 76 22.76 -0.23 11.98
CA GLN A 76 22.93 -1.60 11.49
C GLN A 76 21.93 -2.57 12.13
N LYS A 77 21.72 -2.45 13.44
CA LYS A 77 20.72 -3.26 14.15
C LYS A 77 19.32 -2.97 13.63
N ASN A 78 18.93 -1.71 13.51
CA ASN A 78 17.63 -1.30 13.01
C ASN A 78 17.38 -1.78 11.56
N LEU A 79 18.40 -1.73 10.71
CA LEU A 79 18.32 -2.26 9.34
C LEU A 79 18.06 -3.77 9.34
N LEU A 80 18.78 -4.53 10.18
CA LEU A 80 18.60 -5.96 10.30
C LEU A 80 17.20 -6.31 10.85
N GLU A 81 16.72 -5.58 11.85
CA GLU A 81 15.38 -5.74 12.41
C GLU A 81 14.29 -5.48 11.36
N GLU A 82 14.42 -4.42 10.57
CA GLU A 82 13.46 -4.10 9.50
C GLU A 82 13.48 -5.15 8.38
N ILE A 83 14.65 -5.62 7.94
CA ILE A 83 14.77 -6.69 6.94
C ILE A 83 14.12 -7.99 7.44
N ASN A 84 14.39 -8.36 8.70
CA ASN A 84 13.81 -9.57 9.30
C ASN A 84 12.29 -9.45 9.46
N HIS A 85 11.79 -8.29 9.89
CA HIS A 85 10.35 -8.00 9.98
C HIS A 85 9.67 -8.16 8.61
N ARG A 86 10.22 -7.53 7.57
CA ARG A 86 9.69 -7.65 6.19
C ARG A 86 9.67 -9.10 5.72
N LYS A 87 10.73 -9.87 5.98
CA LYS A 87 10.80 -11.29 5.63
C LYS A 87 9.72 -12.10 6.35
N GLN A 88 9.53 -11.87 7.65
CA GLN A 88 8.50 -12.56 8.44
C GLN A 88 7.10 -12.24 7.90
N ILE A 89 6.81 -10.96 7.64
CA ILE A 89 5.53 -10.52 7.07
C ILE A 89 5.27 -11.15 5.69
N ASP A 90 6.29 -11.20 4.82
CA ASP A 90 6.20 -11.82 3.50
C ASP A 90 5.91 -13.33 3.58
N GLN A 91 6.45 -14.02 4.59
CA GLN A 91 6.19 -15.43 4.82
C GLN A 91 4.79 -15.65 5.40
N ASN A 92 4.42 -14.86 6.41
CA ASN A 92 3.17 -14.98 7.14
C ASN A 92 1.98 -14.77 6.22
N ILE A 93 1.99 -13.77 5.32
CA ILE A 93 0.85 -13.53 4.43
C ILE A 93 0.61 -14.68 3.46
N VAL A 94 1.68 -15.32 2.97
CA VAL A 94 1.56 -16.48 2.08
C VAL A 94 0.90 -17.62 2.84
N GLU A 95 1.31 -17.85 4.09
CA GLU A 95 0.72 -18.90 4.92
C GLU A 95 -0.73 -18.59 5.31
N ILE A 96 -1.05 -17.33 5.63
CA ILE A 96 -2.42 -16.86 5.86
C ILE A 96 -3.31 -17.21 4.68
N LEU A 97 -2.87 -16.92 3.45
CA LEU A 97 -3.64 -17.25 2.25
C LEU A 97 -3.83 -18.76 2.11
N ARG A 98 -2.78 -19.55 2.31
CA ARG A 98 -2.87 -21.02 2.21
C ARG A 98 -3.85 -21.61 3.21
N LEU A 99 -3.74 -21.22 4.48
CA LEU A 99 -4.59 -21.70 5.56
C LEU A 99 -6.04 -21.21 5.39
N SER A 100 -6.23 -19.94 5.02
CA SER A 100 -7.57 -19.36 4.82
C SER A 100 -8.30 -20.01 3.65
N LEU A 101 -7.62 -20.28 2.54
CA LEU A 101 -8.24 -20.80 1.32
C LEU A 101 -8.19 -22.33 1.22
N LYS A 102 -7.39 -22.98 2.07
CA LYS A 102 -7.07 -24.42 2.04
C LYS A 102 -6.48 -24.82 0.68
N GLN A 103 -5.59 -23.98 0.15
CA GLN A 103 -4.95 -24.15 -1.16
C GLN A 103 -3.44 -23.94 -1.03
N THR A 104 -2.66 -24.62 -1.87
CA THR A 104 -1.19 -24.50 -1.86
C THR A 104 -0.68 -23.40 -2.79
N ASP A 105 -1.33 -23.24 -3.95
CA ASP A 105 -1.02 -22.22 -4.94
C ASP A 105 -1.86 -20.96 -4.69
N VAL A 106 -1.22 -19.95 -4.11
CA VAL A 106 -1.86 -18.70 -3.67
C VAL A 106 -1.07 -17.46 -4.09
N VAL A 107 0.02 -17.64 -4.85
CA VAL A 107 0.93 -16.54 -5.19
C VAL A 107 0.23 -15.49 -6.05
N ASP A 108 -0.63 -15.94 -6.97
CA ASP A 108 -1.43 -15.05 -7.81
C ASP A 108 -2.32 -14.14 -6.98
N LEU A 109 -2.80 -14.59 -5.81
CA LEU A 109 -3.68 -13.80 -4.95
C LEU A 109 -2.95 -12.68 -4.19
N LEU A 110 -1.62 -12.71 -4.13
CA LEU A 110 -0.83 -11.61 -3.57
C LEU A 110 -0.88 -10.36 -4.46
N THR A 111 -1.04 -10.56 -5.77
CA THR A 111 -0.94 -9.48 -6.78
C THR A 111 -2.20 -9.31 -7.62
N SER A 112 -3.15 -10.24 -7.52
CA SER A 112 -4.42 -10.19 -8.22
C SER A 112 -5.17 -8.91 -7.86
N THR A 113 -5.58 -8.19 -8.90
CA THR A 113 -6.36 -6.96 -8.80
C THR A 113 -7.69 -7.14 -9.51
N ARG A 114 -8.72 -6.48 -8.98
CA ARG A 114 -10.04 -6.47 -9.61
C ARG A 114 -10.04 -5.58 -10.85
N THR A 115 -11.02 -5.81 -11.72
CA THR A 115 -11.18 -5.00 -12.93
C THR A 115 -11.40 -3.53 -12.57
N THR A 116 -10.89 -2.64 -13.43
CA THR A 116 -11.02 -1.19 -13.22
C THR A 116 -12.49 -0.79 -13.01
N GLY A 117 -12.74 -0.02 -11.95
CA GLY A 117 -14.08 0.43 -11.57
C GLY A 117 -14.79 -0.46 -10.54
N GLN A 118 -14.26 -1.65 -10.23
CA GLN A 118 -14.75 -2.45 -9.11
C GLN A 118 -14.14 -1.99 -7.77
N PRO A 119 -14.89 -2.09 -6.66
CA PRO A 119 -14.32 -1.86 -5.34
C PRO A 119 -13.27 -2.92 -5.00
N VAL A 120 -12.26 -2.57 -4.22
CA VAL A 120 -11.20 -3.51 -3.80
C VAL A 120 -11.77 -4.74 -3.08
N VAL A 121 -12.82 -4.56 -2.28
CA VAL A 121 -13.50 -5.62 -1.54
C VAL A 121 -15.01 -5.42 -1.56
N ASP A 122 -15.76 -6.52 -1.59
CA ASP A 122 -17.23 -6.49 -1.51
C ASP A 122 -17.73 -6.43 -0.06
N ASP A 123 -17.09 -7.19 0.85
CA ASP A 123 -17.38 -7.19 2.28
C ASP A 123 -16.32 -6.40 3.07
N TRP A 124 -16.65 -5.14 3.39
CA TRP A 124 -15.79 -4.26 4.17
C TRP A 124 -15.65 -4.68 5.63
N ASP A 125 -16.62 -5.37 6.21
CA ASP A 125 -16.55 -5.83 7.60
C ASP A 125 -15.61 -7.03 7.73
N CYS A 126 -15.66 -7.96 6.77
CA CYS A 126 -14.62 -8.98 6.62
C CYS A 126 -13.24 -8.33 6.48
N TYR A 127 -13.08 -7.39 5.55
CA TYR A 127 -11.78 -6.76 5.29
C TYR A 127 -11.20 -6.06 6.52
N LYS A 128 -12.00 -5.21 7.19
CA LYS A 128 -11.58 -4.52 8.42
C LYS A 128 -11.20 -5.51 9.52
N THR A 129 -11.94 -6.62 9.64
CA THR A 129 -11.65 -7.67 10.61
C THR A 129 -10.29 -8.32 10.31
N LEU A 130 -10.04 -8.71 9.07
CA LEU A 130 -8.78 -9.35 8.68
C LEU A 130 -7.59 -8.39 8.81
N VAL A 131 -7.73 -7.13 8.38
CA VAL A 131 -6.68 -6.11 8.53
C VAL A 131 -6.35 -5.88 10.01
N LYS A 132 -7.37 -5.80 10.87
CA LYS A 132 -7.18 -5.63 12.32
C LYS A 132 -6.50 -6.85 12.94
N SER A 133 -6.92 -8.05 12.57
CA SER A 133 -6.30 -9.29 13.06
C SER A 133 -4.86 -9.40 12.58
N PHE A 134 -4.58 -9.15 11.30
CA PHE A 134 -3.23 -9.18 10.74
C PHE A 134 -2.31 -8.19 11.45
N LYS A 135 -2.77 -6.95 11.66
CA LYS A 135 -2.02 -5.94 12.42
C LYS A 135 -1.69 -6.38 13.84
N ASN A 136 -2.67 -6.94 14.55
CA ASN A 136 -2.52 -7.26 15.96
C ASN A 136 -1.71 -8.55 16.19
N GLN A 137 -1.94 -9.59 15.38
CA GLN A 137 -1.31 -10.90 15.57
C GLN A 137 0.08 -10.98 14.93
N CYS A 138 0.27 -10.34 13.78
CA CYS A 138 1.54 -10.40 13.04
C CYS A 138 2.46 -9.20 13.31
N GLY A 139 2.05 -8.27 14.19
CA GLY A 139 2.80 -7.05 14.47
C GLY A 139 2.94 -6.12 13.26
N ALA A 140 2.01 -6.18 12.31
CA ALA A 140 2.17 -5.49 11.04
C ALA A 140 2.14 -3.95 11.18
N LYS A 141 3.07 -3.26 10.52
CA LYS A 141 3.23 -1.80 10.44
C LYS A 141 2.57 -1.25 9.17
N MET A 142 2.18 0.02 9.19
CA MET A 142 1.45 0.65 8.07
C MET A 142 2.32 0.91 6.83
N GLU A 143 3.64 0.89 6.95
CA GLU A 143 4.58 1.30 5.91
C GLU A 143 4.74 0.23 4.82
N TYR A 144 5.44 -0.86 5.14
CA TYR A 144 5.71 -1.94 4.21
C TYR A 144 4.52 -2.89 4.09
N ASP A 145 3.95 -3.28 5.23
CA ASP A 145 3.07 -4.46 5.32
C ASP A 145 1.71 -4.22 4.66
N MET A 146 1.32 -2.96 4.47
CA MET A 146 0.12 -2.58 3.73
C MET A 146 0.21 -2.89 2.23
N LYS A 147 1.37 -3.29 1.71
CA LYS A 147 1.47 -3.88 0.36
C LYS A 147 0.56 -5.11 0.21
N TYR A 148 0.22 -5.79 1.32
CA TYR A 148 -0.64 -6.97 1.35
C TYR A 148 -2.13 -6.68 1.63
N ALA A 149 -2.52 -5.41 1.69
CA ALA A 149 -3.93 -5.01 1.80
C ALA A 149 -4.81 -5.67 0.72
N GLY A 150 -4.34 -5.72 -0.53
CA GLY A 150 -5.06 -6.38 -1.62
C GLY A 150 -5.26 -7.88 -1.40
N ALA A 151 -4.26 -8.58 -0.86
CA ALA A 151 -4.34 -10.01 -0.58
C ALA A 151 -5.40 -10.33 0.49
N LEU A 152 -5.47 -9.52 1.56
CA LEU A 152 -6.50 -9.66 2.59
C LEU A 152 -7.91 -9.39 2.03
N ALA A 153 -8.05 -8.43 1.11
CA ALA A 153 -9.30 -8.20 0.40
C ALA A 153 -9.69 -9.40 -0.48
N ASN A 154 -8.71 -10.03 -1.15
CA ASN A 154 -8.94 -11.20 -1.99
C ASN A 154 -9.50 -12.39 -1.19
N ILE A 155 -9.05 -12.61 0.06
CA ILE A 155 -9.64 -13.63 0.95
C ILE A 155 -11.14 -13.39 1.16
N CYS A 156 -11.53 -12.15 1.46
CA CYS A 156 -12.93 -11.78 1.65
C CYS A 156 -13.75 -11.93 0.35
N ASN A 157 -13.19 -11.53 -0.79
CA ASN A 157 -13.85 -11.64 -2.10
C ASN A 157 -14.08 -13.10 -2.53
N MET A 158 -13.29 -14.05 -2.02
CA MET A 158 -13.49 -15.48 -2.24
C MET A 158 -14.61 -16.08 -1.38
N GLY A 159 -15.23 -15.29 -0.49
CA GLY A 159 -16.34 -15.73 0.34
C GLY A 159 -15.95 -16.74 1.43
N VAL A 160 -14.69 -16.74 1.84
CA VAL A 160 -14.22 -17.57 2.96
C VAL A 160 -14.79 -17.03 4.27
N ASP A 161 -15.17 -17.94 5.18
CA ASP A 161 -15.60 -17.56 6.52
C ASP A 161 -14.52 -16.74 7.23
N VAL A 162 -14.91 -15.56 7.71
CA VAL A 162 -14.00 -14.61 8.37
C VAL A 162 -13.35 -15.24 9.60
N LYS A 163 -14.08 -16.08 10.35
CA LYS A 163 -13.53 -16.74 11.55
C LYS A 163 -12.42 -17.73 11.20
N GLN A 164 -12.59 -18.49 10.11
CA GLN A 164 -11.53 -19.36 9.58
C GLN A 164 -10.30 -18.55 9.19
N SER A 165 -10.49 -17.41 8.52
CA SER A 165 -9.38 -16.56 8.09
C SER A 165 -8.67 -15.88 9.28
N VAL A 166 -9.40 -15.54 10.34
CA VAL A 166 -8.81 -15.04 11.59
C VAL A 166 -7.98 -16.13 12.28
N ALA A 167 -8.47 -17.37 12.36
CA ALA A 167 -7.70 -18.49 12.92
C ALA A 167 -6.43 -18.76 12.11
N ALA A 168 -6.50 -18.67 10.78
CA ALA A 168 -5.34 -18.77 9.89
C ALA A 168 -4.30 -17.67 10.16
N ILE A 169 -4.73 -16.44 10.45
CA ILE A 169 -3.85 -15.33 10.86
C ILE A 169 -3.17 -15.63 12.20
N GLU A 170 -3.92 -16.12 13.19
CA GLU A 170 -3.37 -16.48 14.49
C GLU A 170 -2.33 -17.60 14.38
N GLU A 171 -2.60 -18.61 13.55
CA GLU A 171 -1.69 -19.74 13.32
C GLU A 171 -0.43 -19.31 12.57
N ALA A 172 -0.58 -18.60 11.45
CA ALA A 172 0.55 -18.17 10.62
C ALA A 172 1.50 -17.20 11.34
N CYS A 173 0.98 -16.43 12.30
CA CYS A 173 1.75 -15.40 13.02
C CYS A 173 2.18 -15.81 14.43
N ALA A 174 2.00 -17.08 14.80
CA ALA A 174 2.43 -17.62 16.10
C ALA A 174 3.96 -17.85 16.19
N HIS A 175 4.72 -17.55 15.14
CA HIS A 175 6.15 -17.89 14.99
C HIS A 175 7.02 -16.68 14.65
#